data_AF-A0A5N9B2C7-F1
#
_entry.id   AF-A0A5N9B2C7-F1
#
_cell.length_a   1.000
_cell.length_b   1.000
_cell.length_c   1.000
_cell.angle_alpha   90.00
_cell.angle_beta   90.00
_cell.angle_gamma   90.00
#
_symmetry.space_group_name_H-M   'P 1'
#
loop_
_entity.id
_entity.type
_entity.pdbx_description
1 polymer ?
#
loop_
_entity_poly.entity_id
_entity_poly.type
_entity_poly.pdbx_seq_one_letter_code
_entity_poly.pdbx_strand_id
1 'polypeptide(L)'
;MNEELLKIYEDNTNEYGLPVFDLFTWQNINTKYIDPDTSLPMSKRAKVMIDTMIHFFEKHKPKFPFRDFDEHDVRQNFYTLCNLNLKDNIFPKEKCKTVHEKYDDYVGNFPEWGMGILNFSSNYNNISDMFMNRERMKCSYDRSPSPITMWNDQTDLKQILSPIWRLHPDCGMPLKNNLYIEGVRVGAYFATQFKPSVAKAFYDFTKSKKVLDTSSGWGDRMAGFFASNAEEYYGMDPNGDLHQNYHSMAVQYNNWLGAENPQTTTGDNWFQVEGKKKVKIYRSPAEDLPWDEI
;
A
#
# COMPACT_ATOMS: atom_id res chain seq x y z
N MET A 1 31.83 11.30 4.95
CA MET A 1 31.88 10.06 4.15
C MET A 1 33.05 9.23 4.66
N ASN A 2 32.83 7.92 4.88
CA ASN A 2 33.89 6.97 5.24
C ASN A 2 34.23 6.12 4.00
N GLU A 3 35.49 6.17 3.53
CA GLU A 3 35.91 5.52 2.28
C GLU A 3 35.88 3.98 2.35
N GLU A 4 36.27 3.41 3.49
CA GLU A 4 36.22 1.96 3.71
C GLU A 4 34.78 1.45 3.63
N LEU A 5 33.85 2.12 4.32
CA LEU A 5 32.44 1.79 4.29
C LEU A 5 31.82 1.98 2.91
N LEU A 6 32.21 3.04 2.19
CA LEU A 6 31.76 3.25 0.81
C LEU A 6 32.17 2.09 -0.09
N LYS A 7 33.42 1.62 0.03
CA LYS A 7 33.92 0.49 -0.73
C LYS A 7 33.15 -0.80 -0.40
N ILE A 8 32.84 -1.02 0.88
CA ILE A 8 31.99 -2.14 1.31
C ILE A 8 30.61 -2.07 0.64
N TYR A 9 29.98 -0.90 0.56
CA TYR A 9 28.70 -0.72 -0.16
C TYR A 9 28.82 -1.02 -1.66
N GLU A 10 29.87 -0.52 -2.31
CA GLU A 10 30.13 -0.73 -3.75
C GLU A 10 30.36 -2.20 -4.11
N ASP A 11 31.04 -2.95 -3.24
CA ASP A 11 31.37 -4.35 -3.50
C ASP A 11 30.19 -5.32 -3.23
N ASN A 12 29.09 -4.84 -2.63
CA ASN A 12 27.97 -5.67 -2.18
C ASN A 12 26.63 -5.16 -2.72
N THR A 13 26.51 -5.00 -4.04
CA THR A 13 25.28 -4.54 -4.67
C THR A 13 24.44 -5.66 -5.28
N ASN A 14 23.12 -5.48 -5.32
CA ASN A 14 22.20 -6.38 -6.03
C ASN A 14 21.90 -5.91 -7.47
N GLU A 15 20.95 -6.55 -8.15
CA GLU A 15 20.52 -6.23 -9.51
C GLU A 15 19.95 -4.80 -9.70
N TYR A 16 19.54 -4.14 -8.61
CA TYR A 16 19.10 -2.74 -8.61
C TYR A 16 20.26 -1.76 -8.36
N GLY A 17 21.48 -2.26 -8.11
CA GLY A 17 22.62 -1.46 -7.69
C GLY A 17 22.57 -1.06 -6.22
N LEU A 18 21.72 -1.70 -5.39
CA LEU A 18 21.58 -1.38 -3.98
C LEU A 18 22.54 -2.18 -3.11
N PRO A 19 23.19 -1.56 -2.10
CA PRO A 19 23.94 -2.28 -1.08
C PRO A 19 23.03 -3.27 -0.35
N VAL A 20 23.41 -4.54 -0.33
CA VAL A 20 22.65 -5.59 0.36
C VAL A 20 23.58 -6.42 1.22
N PHE A 21 23.09 -6.78 2.41
CA PHE A 21 23.85 -7.54 3.38
C PHE A 21 22.94 -8.57 4.04
N ASP A 22 23.46 -9.79 4.23
CA ASP A 22 22.85 -10.73 5.15
C ASP A 22 22.81 -10.17 6.58
N LEU A 23 22.04 -10.82 7.47
CA LEU A 23 21.81 -10.31 8.81
C LEU A 23 23.11 -10.16 9.61
N PHE A 24 23.99 -11.15 9.55
CA PHE A 24 25.22 -11.17 10.33
C PHE A 24 26.20 -10.08 9.86
N THR A 25 26.38 -9.98 8.54
CA THR A 25 27.23 -8.95 7.93
C THR A 25 26.69 -7.56 8.24
N TRP A 26 25.37 -7.36 8.13
CA TRP A 26 24.75 -6.08 8.43
C TRP A 26 24.94 -5.66 9.89
N GLN A 27 24.74 -6.59 10.83
CA GLN A 27 24.95 -6.33 12.26
C GLN A 27 26.40 -5.93 12.54
N ASN A 28 27.38 -6.65 12.00
CA ASN A 28 28.79 -6.34 12.21
C ASN A 28 29.18 -4.95 11.68
N ILE A 29 28.69 -4.58 10.49
CA ILE A 29 28.91 -3.24 9.93
C ILE A 29 28.31 -2.18 10.87
N ASN A 30 27.07 -2.38 11.33
CA ASN A 30 26.43 -1.42 12.24
C ASN A 30 27.15 -1.31 13.58
N THR A 31 27.58 -2.43 14.18
CA THR A 31 28.40 -2.42 15.41
C THR A 31 29.71 -1.64 15.23
N LYS A 32 30.34 -1.72 14.05
CA LYS A 32 31.60 -1.02 13.76
C LYS A 32 31.42 0.49 13.57
N TYR A 33 30.34 0.91 12.90
CA TYR A 33 30.20 2.30 12.42
C TYR A 33 29.11 3.13 13.11
N ILE A 34 28.24 2.53 13.94
CA ILE A 34 27.30 3.27 14.78
C ILE A 34 27.98 3.69 16.08
N ASP A 35 27.75 4.95 16.49
CA ASP A 35 28.23 5.47 17.77
C ASP A 35 27.64 4.67 18.97
N PRO A 36 28.48 4.14 19.86
CA PRO A 36 28.01 3.40 21.03
C PRO A 36 27.32 4.28 22.09
N ASP A 37 27.43 5.61 22.03
CA ASP A 37 26.77 6.51 22.98
C ASP A 37 25.24 6.48 22.82
N THR A 38 24.59 5.70 23.69
CA THR A 38 23.14 5.53 23.72
C THR A 38 22.38 6.74 24.24
N SER A 39 23.06 7.77 24.77
CA SER A 39 22.43 9.05 25.13
C SER A 39 22.05 9.88 23.89
N LEU A 40 22.69 9.59 22.74
CA LEU A 40 22.41 10.26 21.48
C LEU A 40 21.22 9.61 20.76
N PRO A 41 20.38 10.41 20.07
CA PRO A 41 19.35 9.86 19.18
C PRO A 41 19.99 9.05 18.04
N MET A 42 19.29 8.02 17.57
CA MET A 42 19.79 7.11 16.53
C MET A 42 20.26 7.81 15.26
N SER A 43 19.65 8.94 14.87
CA SER A 43 20.08 9.73 13.71
C SER A 43 21.47 10.35 13.85
N LYS A 44 21.93 10.61 15.09
CA LYS A 44 23.30 11.05 15.37
C LYS A 44 24.24 9.85 15.44
N ARG A 45 23.81 8.77 16.11
CA ARG A 45 24.62 7.55 16.27
C ARG A 45 24.96 6.90 14.92
N ALA A 46 23.99 6.81 14.02
CA ALA A 46 24.16 6.25 12.68
C ALA A 46 24.66 7.27 11.62
N LYS A 47 25.15 8.44 12.03
CA LYS A 47 25.50 9.53 11.08
C LYS A 47 26.50 9.10 10.02
N VAL A 48 27.56 8.38 10.39
CA VAL A 48 28.59 7.90 9.43
C VAL A 48 27.98 6.97 8.38
N MET A 49 27.10 6.06 8.83
CA MET A 49 26.38 5.13 7.96
C MET A 49 25.45 5.87 7.00
N ILE A 50 24.61 6.76 7.53
CA ILE A 50 23.64 7.55 6.74
C ILE A 50 24.34 8.40 5.70
N ASP A 51 25.35 9.19 6.10
CA ASP A 51 26.06 10.08 5.17
C ASP A 51 26.81 9.30 4.07
N THR A 52 27.36 8.13 4.42
CA THR A 52 28.07 7.29 3.44
C THR A 52 27.08 6.63 2.48
N MET A 53 25.90 6.20 2.95
CA MET A 53 24.83 5.67 2.10
C MET A 53 24.27 6.76 1.17
N ILE A 54 24.08 7.99 1.65
CA ILE A 54 23.65 9.12 0.82
C ILE A 54 24.67 9.37 -0.30
N HIS A 55 25.96 9.41 0.04
CA HIS A 55 27.01 9.60 -0.96
C HIS A 55 27.05 8.46 -2.00
N PHE A 56 26.84 7.22 -1.57
CA PHE A 56 26.69 6.07 -2.48
C PHE A 56 25.53 6.30 -3.47
N PHE A 57 24.37 6.73 -2.97
CA PHE A 57 23.18 6.98 -3.79
C PHE A 57 23.39 8.10 -4.82
N GLU A 58 23.99 9.21 -4.40
CA GLU A 58 24.31 10.33 -5.30
C GLU A 58 25.26 9.92 -6.44
N LYS A 59 26.24 9.07 -6.12
CA LYS A 59 27.26 8.59 -7.06
C LYS A 59 26.72 7.54 -8.03
N HIS A 60 25.98 6.55 -7.53
CA HIS A 60 25.63 5.34 -8.28
C HIS A 60 24.18 5.31 -8.76
N LYS A 61 23.30 6.13 -8.18
CA LYS A 61 21.89 6.27 -8.53
C LYS A 61 21.18 4.90 -8.69
N PRO A 62 21.12 4.10 -7.61
CA PRO A 62 20.50 2.78 -7.66
C PRO A 62 19.05 2.87 -8.12
N LYS A 63 18.58 1.84 -8.82
CA LYS A 63 17.19 1.77 -9.30
C LYS A 63 16.23 1.55 -8.13
N PHE A 64 15.03 2.13 -8.21
CA PHE A 64 14.00 1.97 -7.18
C PHE A 64 13.59 0.48 -7.03
N PRO A 65 13.72 -0.13 -5.83
CA PRO A 65 13.45 -1.54 -5.63
C PRO A 65 11.95 -1.75 -5.35
N PHE A 66 11.12 -1.71 -6.40
CA PHE A 66 9.69 -1.95 -6.24
C PHE A 66 9.40 -3.21 -5.43
N ARG A 67 8.31 -3.18 -4.67
CA ARG A 67 7.91 -4.32 -3.86
C ARG A 67 7.59 -5.51 -4.78
N ASP A 68 8.21 -6.64 -4.48
CA ASP A 68 7.85 -7.92 -5.05
C ASP A 68 6.70 -8.56 -4.27
N PHE A 69 5.80 -9.21 -4.99
CA PHE A 69 4.65 -9.91 -4.44
C PHE A 69 4.69 -11.36 -4.89
N ASP A 70 4.52 -12.28 -3.95
CA ASP A 70 4.24 -13.67 -4.26
C ASP A 70 2.73 -13.82 -4.50
N GLU A 71 2.34 -14.13 -5.74
CA GLU A 71 0.93 -14.31 -6.10
C GLU A 71 0.26 -15.42 -5.29
N HIS A 72 1.01 -16.49 -4.93
CA HIS A 72 0.47 -17.55 -4.09
C HIS A 72 0.04 -17.00 -2.73
N ASP A 73 0.91 -16.24 -2.07
CA ASP A 73 0.63 -15.65 -0.76
C ASP A 73 -0.51 -14.64 -0.83
N VAL A 74 -0.53 -13.80 -1.88
CA VAL A 74 -1.61 -12.83 -2.10
C VAL A 74 -2.94 -13.54 -2.31
N ARG A 75 -2.97 -14.61 -3.10
CA ARG A 75 -4.16 -15.43 -3.32
C ARG A 75 -4.64 -16.11 -2.04
N GLN A 76 -3.75 -16.68 -1.23
CA GLN A 76 -4.13 -17.23 0.07
C GLN A 76 -4.76 -16.16 0.96
N ASN A 77 -4.17 -14.97 0.99
CA ASN A 77 -4.71 -13.86 1.77
C ASN A 77 -6.09 -13.41 1.27
N PHE A 78 -6.32 -13.45 -0.06
CA PHE A 78 -7.65 -13.23 -0.64
C PHE A 78 -8.67 -14.26 -0.16
N TYR A 79 -8.32 -15.56 -0.16
CA TYR A 79 -9.22 -16.59 0.38
C TYR A 79 -9.47 -16.45 1.89
N THR A 80 -8.46 -16.04 2.66
CA THR A 80 -8.65 -15.71 4.07
C THR A 80 -9.61 -14.53 4.23
N LEU A 81 -9.51 -13.50 3.39
CA LEU A 81 -10.46 -12.37 3.39
C LEU A 81 -11.89 -12.83 3.07
N CYS A 82 -12.08 -13.70 2.07
CA CYS A 82 -13.40 -14.25 1.71
C CYS A 82 -14.06 -14.96 2.91
N ASN A 83 -13.26 -15.72 3.67
CA ASN A 83 -13.71 -16.52 4.81
C ASN A 83 -13.60 -15.78 6.17
N LEU A 84 -13.25 -14.49 6.18
CA LEU A 84 -12.99 -13.73 7.39
C LEU A 84 -14.23 -13.69 8.30
N ASN A 85 -14.06 -14.08 9.56
CA ASN A 85 -15.07 -13.84 10.58
C ASN A 85 -15.14 -12.33 10.89
N LEU A 86 -16.23 -11.70 10.49
CA LEU A 86 -16.41 -10.25 10.65
C LEU A 86 -16.83 -9.87 12.07
N LYS A 87 -17.44 -10.79 12.82
CA LYS A 87 -18.15 -10.47 14.09
C LYS A 87 -17.23 -9.88 15.15
N ASP A 88 -15.98 -10.34 15.20
CA ASP A 88 -15.01 -9.93 16.23
C ASP A 88 -14.47 -8.51 16.00
N ASN A 89 -14.75 -7.94 14.83
CA ASN A 89 -14.26 -6.62 14.41
C ASN A 89 -15.40 -5.61 14.14
N ILE A 90 -16.66 -5.98 14.42
CA ILE A 90 -17.82 -5.11 14.30
C ILE A 90 -18.33 -4.78 15.70
N PHE A 91 -18.19 -3.52 16.10
CA PHE A 91 -18.61 -3.02 17.40
C PHE A 91 -19.84 -2.15 17.22
N PRO A 92 -21.04 -2.59 17.62
CA PRO A 92 -22.22 -1.72 17.58
C PRO A 92 -22.07 -0.56 18.58
N LYS A 93 -22.82 0.53 18.38
CA LYS A 93 -22.70 1.77 19.15
C LYS A 93 -22.68 1.54 20.66
N GLU A 94 -23.50 0.63 21.16
CA GLU A 94 -23.67 0.32 22.59
C GLU A 94 -22.43 -0.35 23.21
N LYS A 95 -21.58 -0.96 22.38
CA LYS A 95 -20.31 -1.56 22.81
C LYS A 95 -19.12 -0.61 22.59
N CYS A 96 -19.35 0.53 21.94
CA CYS A 96 -18.32 1.54 21.75
C CYS A 96 -18.14 2.33 23.06
N LYS A 97 -16.89 2.61 23.41
CA LYS A 97 -16.57 3.64 24.41
C LYS A 97 -16.82 5.02 23.80
N THR A 98 -16.26 6.07 24.42
CA THR A 98 -16.20 7.39 23.81
C THR A 98 -15.50 7.33 22.45
N VAL A 99 -16.20 7.74 21.40
CA VAL A 99 -15.62 7.97 20.07
C VAL A 99 -15.21 9.42 19.99
N HIS A 100 -13.91 9.64 19.79
CA HIS A 100 -13.35 10.97 19.61
C HIS A 100 -13.40 11.33 18.13
N GLU A 101 -14.23 12.29 17.79
CA GLU A 101 -14.27 12.86 16.46
C GLU A 101 -13.17 13.90 16.29
N LYS A 102 -12.58 13.96 15.09
CA LYS A 102 -11.48 14.88 14.80
C LYS A 102 -11.94 16.34 14.81
N TYR A 103 -13.17 16.58 14.38
CA TYR A 103 -13.81 17.88 14.31
C TYR A 103 -15.16 17.79 15.03
N ASP A 104 -15.62 18.91 15.58
CA ASP A 104 -16.85 19.04 16.35
C ASP A 104 -18.06 19.43 15.49
N ASP A 105 -17.85 19.66 14.20
CA ASP A 105 -18.85 20.18 13.25
C ASP A 105 -19.39 19.12 12.26
N TYR A 106 -19.14 17.83 12.51
CA TYR A 106 -19.70 16.78 11.67
C TYR A 106 -21.23 16.76 11.76
N VAL A 107 -21.89 17.04 10.62
CA VAL A 107 -23.37 16.92 10.49
C VAL A 107 -23.85 15.52 10.89
N GLY A 108 -23.09 14.48 10.55
CA GLY A 108 -23.34 13.09 10.93
C GLY A 108 -22.50 12.63 12.13
N ASN A 109 -22.49 13.42 13.21
CA ASN A 109 -21.68 13.12 14.41
C ASN A 109 -22.00 11.74 15.01
N PHE A 110 -20.98 11.08 15.56
CA PHE A 110 -21.09 9.74 16.12
C PHE A 110 -22.06 9.65 17.33
N PRO A 111 -22.06 10.60 18.30
CA PRO A 111 -22.99 10.56 19.42
C PRO A 111 -24.46 10.47 19.00
N GLU A 112 -24.87 11.19 17.95
CA GLU A 112 -26.23 11.21 17.45
C GLU A 112 -26.47 10.10 16.41
N TRP A 113 -25.65 10.04 15.37
CA TRP A 113 -25.90 9.24 14.16
C TRP A 113 -25.07 7.95 14.05
N GLY A 114 -24.04 7.79 14.88
CA GLY A 114 -23.13 6.65 14.81
C GLY A 114 -23.84 5.32 15.04
N MET A 115 -23.63 4.35 14.14
CA MET A 115 -24.17 2.99 14.25
C MET A 115 -23.21 2.02 14.94
N GLY A 116 -21.91 2.32 14.92
CA GLY A 116 -20.86 1.45 15.40
C GLY A 116 -19.52 1.67 14.69
N ILE A 117 -18.54 0.83 15.01
CA ILE A 117 -17.17 0.90 14.50
C ILE A 117 -16.81 -0.42 13.82
N LEU A 118 -16.24 -0.31 12.62
CA LEU A 118 -15.56 -1.40 11.91
C LEU A 118 -14.06 -1.31 12.19
N ASN A 119 -13.55 -2.16 13.08
CA ASN A 119 -12.15 -2.10 13.51
C ASN A 119 -11.34 -3.28 12.96
N PHE A 120 -10.89 -3.15 11.72
CA PHE A 120 -10.06 -4.15 11.04
C PHE A 120 -8.62 -3.65 10.86
N SER A 121 -7.66 -4.58 10.75
CA SER A 121 -6.26 -4.29 10.39
C SER A 121 -6.08 -4.13 8.87
N SER A 122 -4.89 -3.70 8.46
CA SER A 122 -4.48 -3.56 7.04
C SER A 122 -3.90 -4.84 6.42
N ASN A 123 -4.11 -6.01 7.05
CA ASN A 123 -3.46 -7.27 6.65
C ASN A 123 -3.82 -7.70 5.22
N TYR A 124 -4.96 -7.25 4.70
CA TYR A 124 -5.48 -7.61 3.37
C TYR A 124 -5.12 -6.61 2.27
N ASN A 125 -4.39 -5.54 2.59
CA ASN A 125 -4.07 -4.49 1.63
C ASN A 125 -3.15 -4.97 0.49
N ASN A 126 -2.39 -6.05 0.69
CA ASN A 126 -1.54 -6.60 -0.38
C ASN A 126 -2.34 -7.17 -1.57
N ILE A 127 -3.64 -7.48 -1.39
CA ILE A 127 -4.51 -8.05 -2.42
C ILE A 127 -4.60 -7.09 -3.62
N SER A 128 -4.96 -5.84 -3.36
CA SER A 128 -4.96 -4.76 -4.35
C SER A 128 -3.56 -4.22 -4.65
N ASP A 129 -2.69 -4.14 -3.64
CA ASP A 129 -1.35 -3.55 -3.80
C ASP A 129 -0.49 -4.32 -4.79
N MET A 130 -0.66 -5.65 -4.93
CA MET A 130 0.06 -6.43 -5.94
C MET A 130 -0.09 -5.85 -7.36
N PHE A 131 -1.24 -5.26 -7.67
CA PHE A 131 -1.52 -4.62 -8.95
C PHE A 131 -1.19 -3.11 -8.93
N MET A 132 -1.45 -2.45 -7.81
CA MET A 132 -1.44 -0.98 -7.72
C MET A 132 -0.14 -0.39 -7.18
N ASN A 133 0.77 -1.18 -6.60
CA ASN A 133 1.95 -0.68 -5.89
C ASN A 133 2.80 0.26 -6.76
N ARG A 134 3.02 -0.11 -8.02
CA ARG A 134 3.84 0.69 -8.94
C ARG A 134 3.26 2.08 -9.17
N GLU A 135 1.95 2.17 -9.41
CA GLU A 135 1.27 3.46 -9.62
C GLU A 135 1.18 4.26 -8.32
N ARG A 136 0.97 3.58 -7.19
CA ARG A 136 1.04 4.22 -5.86
C ARG A 136 2.39 4.87 -5.59
N MET A 137 3.49 4.27 -6.04
CA MET A 137 4.84 4.83 -5.83
C MET A 137 5.09 6.09 -6.66
N LYS A 138 4.27 6.33 -7.70
CA LYS A 138 4.29 7.55 -8.53
C LYS A 138 3.37 8.64 -8.00
N CYS A 139 2.53 8.34 -7.01
CA CYS A 139 1.58 9.30 -6.48
C CYS A 139 2.33 10.37 -5.66
N SER A 140 2.17 11.63 -6.06
CA SER A 140 2.61 12.82 -5.33
C SER A 140 1.41 13.60 -4.81
N TYR A 141 1.66 14.63 -4.00
CA TYR A 141 0.66 15.64 -3.69
C TYR A 141 1.31 17.03 -3.69
N ASP A 142 0.52 18.11 -3.62
CA ASP A 142 0.97 19.49 -3.85
C ASP A 142 2.21 19.93 -3.06
N ARG A 143 2.53 19.30 -1.93
CA ARG A 143 3.67 19.67 -1.08
C ARG A 143 4.79 18.63 -1.02
N SER A 144 4.66 17.49 -1.69
CA SER A 144 5.70 16.45 -1.66
C SER A 144 5.74 15.66 -2.98
N PRO A 145 6.93 15.52 -3.59
CA PRO A 145 7.13 14.63 -4.73
C PRO A 145 6.80 13.18 -4.35
N SER A 146 6.57 12.35 -5.37
CA SER A 146 6.30 10.93 -5.16
C SER A 146 7.54 10.19 -4.63
N PRO A 147 7.38 9.04 -3.96
CA PRO A 147 8.49 8.19 -3.53
C PRO A 147 9.51 7.90 -4.62
N ILE A 148 9.03 7.58 -5.82
CA ILE A 148 9.91 7.25 -6.93
C ILE A 148 10.63 8.48 -7.49
N THR A 149 9.96 9.65 -7.49
CA THR A 149 10.59 10.92 -7.87
C THR A 149 11.70 11.27 -6.89
N MET A 150 11.43 11.22 -5.57
CA MET A 150 12.44 11.49 -4.54
C MET A 150 13.66 10.58 -4.70
N TRP A 151 13.42 9.30 -4.95
CA TRP A 151 14.46 8.31 -5.14
C TRP A 151 15.28 8.55 -6.39
N ASN A 152 14.64 8.80 -7.55
CA ASN A 152 15.34 8.96 -8.82
C ASN A 152 16.11 10.28 -8.88
N ASP A 153 15.49 11.36 -8.42
CA ASP A 153 16.06 12.72 -8.44
C ASP A 153 17.07 12.95 -7.31
N GLN A 154 17.24 11.96 -6.41
CA GLN A 154 18.14 12.01 -5.25
C GLN A 154 17.81 13.18 -4.29
N THR A 155 16.54 13.55 -4.17
CA THR A 155 16.11 14.66 -3.30
C THR A 155 15.76 14.14 -1.91
N ASP A 156 16.26 14.83 -0.88
CA ASP A 156 16.00 14.50 0.53
C ASP A 156 16.33 13.05 0.89
N LEU A 157 17.41 12.49 0.33
CA LEU A 157 17.86 11.10 0.57
C LEU A 157 17.97 10.76 2.06
N LYS A 158 18.40 11.71 2.89
CA LYS A 158 18.44 11.54 4.34
C LYS A 158 17.06 11.22 4.94
N GLN A 159 16.01 11.83 4.42
CA GLN A 159 14.64 11.63 4.87
C GLN A 159 14.15 10.21 4.59
N ILE A 160 14.49 9.65 3.42
CA ILE A 160 14.07 8.29 3.02
C ILE A 160 15.02 7.17 3.47
N LEU A 161 16.30 7.47 3.72
CA LEU A 161 17.30 6.47 4.14
C LEU A 161 17.47 6.39 5.66
N SER A 162 17.41 7.51 6.39
CA SER A 162 17.57 7.49 7.86
C SER A 162 16.55 6.62 8.62
N PRO A 163 15.31 6.41 8.16
CA PRO A 163 14.37 5.55 8.89
C PRO A 163 14.80 4.09 8.97
N ILE A 164 15.70 3.61 8.10
CA ILE A 164 16.28 2.25 8.18
C ILE A 164 16.82 1.98 9.58
N TRP A 165 17.60 2.92 10.13
CA TRP A 165 18.16 2.81 11.48
C TRP A 165 17.18 3.22 12.58
N ARG A 166 16.26 4.16 12.32
CA ARG A 166 15.28 4.58 13.34
C ARG A 166 14.24 3.52 13.65
N LEU A 167 13.81 2.77 12.63
CA LEU A 167 12.84 1.68 12.76
C LEU A 167 13.49 0.40 13.29
N HIS A 168 14.75 0.15 12.93
CA HIS A 168 15.49 -1.05 13.29
C HIS A 168 16.79 -0.72 14.05
N PRO A 169 16.69 -0.11 15.25
CA PRO A 169 17.86 0.34 16.01
C PRO A 169 18.82 -0.80 16.38
N ASP A 170 18.29 -2.02 16.56
CA ASP A 170 19.06 -3.20 16.92
C ASP A 170 19.51 -4.03 15.70
N CYS A 171 19.24 -3.56 14.48
CA CYS A 171 19.62 -4.23 13.22
C CYS A 171 19.17 -5.71 13.16
N GLY A 172 17.95 -6.00 13.66
CA GLY A 172 17.38 -7.36 13.67
C GLY A 172 16.92 -7.87 12.30
N MET A 173 17.12 -7.10 11.24
CA MET A 173 16.75 -7.45 9.87
C MET A 173 17.95 -7.25 8.93
N PRO A 174 18.14 -8.14 7.92
CA PRO A 174 19.16 -7.94 6.90
C PRO A 174 18.88 -6.68 6.06
N LEU A 175 19.91 -6.04 5.54
CA LEU A 175 19.74 -4.96 4.57
C LEU A 175 19.40 -5.55 3.20
N LYS A 176 18.11 -5.49 2.84
CA LYS A 176 17.55 -5.95 1.57
C LYS A 176 16.52 -4.94 1.06
N ASN A 177 16.00 -5.18 -0.15
CA ASN A 177 15.01 -4.31 -0.82
C ASN A 177 13.84 -3.90 0.10
N ASN A 178 13.30 -4.83 0.88
CA ASN A 178 12.20 -4.55 1.80
C ASN A 178 12.54 -3.47 2.84
N LEU A 179 13.76 -3.48 3.40
CA LEU A 179 14.20 -2.52 4.41
C LEU A 179 14.35 -1.10 3.81
N TYR A 180 14.84 -0.99 2.57
CA TYR A 180 14.83 0.28 1.83
C TYR A 180 13.41 0.80 1.60
N ILE A 181 12.48 -0.07 1.20
CA ILE A 181 11.08 0.30 1.01
C ILE A 181 10.42 0.73 2.33
N GLU A 182 10.78 0.15 3.48
CA GLU A 182 10.31 0.66 4.77
C GLU A 182 10.82 2.08 5.05
N GLY A 183 12.08 2.35 4.71
CA GLY A 183 12.68 3.67 4.77
C GLY A 183 11.89 4.69 3.96
N VAL A 184 11.66 4.36 2.68
CA VAL A 184 10.88 5.19 1.76
C VAL A 184 9.46 5.41 2.24
N ARG A 185 8.77 4.37 2.74
CA ARG A 185 7.39 4.47 3.25
C ARG A 185 7.26 5.45 4.42
N VAL A 186 8.28 5.56 5.26
CA VAL A 186 8.29 6.48 6.41
C VAL A 186 8.81 7.86 6.04
N GLY A 187 9.77 7.93 5.12
CA GLY A 187 10.41 9.17 4.71
C GLY A 187 9.65 9.96 3.65
N ALA A 188 8.98 9.29 2.72
CA ALA A 188 8.27 9.92 1.61
C ALA A 188 6.75 9.87 1.80
N TYR A 189 6.02 10.67 1.03
CA TYR A 189 4.58 10.52 0.93
C TYR A 189 4.21 9.18 0.33
N PHE A 190 3.40 8.39 1.03
CA PHE A 190 2.93 7.11 0.54
C PHE A 190 1.41 7.12 0.54
N ALA A 191 0.80 7.14 -0.66
CA ALA A 191 -0.64 7.20 -0.79
C ALA A 191 -1.29 6.05 -0.01
N THR A 192 -2.21 6.37 0.91
CA THR A 192 -2.81 5.38 1.81
C THR A 192 -3.81 4.49 1.08
N GLN A 193 -3.98 3.28 1.60
CA GLN A 193 -4.99 2.33 1.12
C GLN A 193 -6.19 2.29 2.05
N PHE A 194 -7.36 2.04 1.47
CA PHE A 194 -8.51 1.59 2.23
C PHE A 194 -8.34 0.12 2.63
N LYS A 195 -9.05 -0.34 3.65
CA LYS A 195 -8.95 -1.73 4.15
C LYS A 195 -10.00 -2.61 3.46
N PRO A 196 -9.61 -3.62 2.66
CA PRO A 196 -10.59 -4.49 1.98
C PRO A 196 -11.57 -5.20 2.93
N SER A 197 -11.12 -5.53 4.14
CA SER A 197 -11.94 -6.11 5.21
C SER A 197 -13.07 -5.20 5.69
N VAL A 198 -12.83 -3.88 5.77
CA VAL A 198 -13.87 -2.90 6.10
C VAL A 198 -14.92 -2.85 5.00
N ALA A 199 -14.50 -2.86 3.73
CA ALA A 199 -15.41 -2.87 2.59
C ALA A 199 -16.26 -4.15 2.57
N LYS A 200 -15.63 -5.33 2.71
CA LYS A 200 -16.35 -6.61 2.85
C LYS A 200 -17.38 -6.56 3.99
N ALA A 201 -16.96 -6.11 5.17
CA ALA A 201 -17.83 -6.02 6.34
C ALA A 201 -19.05 -5.13 6.08
N PHE A 202 -18.82 -3.97 5.47
CA PHE A 202 -19.87 -3.03 5.13
C PHE A 202 -20.86 -3.63 4.13
N TYR A 203 -20.38 -4.25 3.04
CA TYR A 203 -21.25 -4.88 2.03
C TYR A 203 -22.05 -6.05 2.59
N ASP A 204 -21.43 -6.91 3.40
CA ASP A 204 -22.10 -8.07 4.00
C ASP A 204 -23.13 -7.66 5.05
N PHE A 205 -22.79 -6.69 5.92
CA PHE A 205 -23.70 -6.21 6.96
C PHE A 205 -24.92 -5.48 6.37
N THR A 206 -24.72 -4.68 5.32
CA THR A 206 -25.81 -4.00 4.60
C THR A 206 -26.56 -4.92 3.63
N LYS A 207 -26.10 -6.17 3.47
CA LYS A 207 -26.63 -7.14 2.50
C LYS A 207 -26.67 -6.58 1.07
N SER A 208 -25.67 -5.77 0.74
CA SER A 208 -25.56 -5.11 -0.57
C SER A 208 -25.46 -6.16 -1.68
N LYS A 209 -26.23 -5.96 -2.75
CA LYS A 209 -26.15 -6.78 -3.98
C LYS A 209 -25.40 -6.05 -5.10
N LYS A 210 -25.63 -4.75 -5.20
CA LYS A 210 -24.93 -3.85 -6.10
C LYS A 210 -24.15 -2.83 -5.29
N VAL A 211 -22.91 -2.57 -5.69
CA VAL A 211 -22.03 -1.60 -5.05
C VAL A 211 -21.68 -0.53 -6.07
N LEU A 212 -21.88 0.73 -5.70
CA LEU A 212 -21.40 1.89 -6.44
C LEU A 212 -20.22 2.49 -5.66
N ASP A 213 -19.08 2.63 -6.33
CA ASP A 213 -17.87 3.22 -5.78
C ASP A 213 -17.43 4.41 -6.62
N THR A 214 -17.74 5.61 -6.14
CA THR A 214 -17.54 6.85 -6.88
C THR A 214 -16.11 7.35 -6.97
N SER A 215 -15.17 6.61 -6.37
CA SER A 215 -13.75 6.92 -6.41
C SER A 215 -12.99 5.64 -6.12
N SER A 216 -12.81 4.76 -7.10
CA SER A 216 -12.28 3.41 -6.89
C SER A 216 -10.86 3.40 -6.30
N GLY A 217 -10.07 4.47 -6.50
CA GLY A 217 -8.78 4.71 -5.86
C GLY A 217 -7.74 3.63 -6.17
N TRP A 218 -7.39 2.79 -5.19
CA TRP A 218 -6.45 1.67 -5.39
C TRP A 218 -7.17 0.32 -5.54
N GLY A 219 -8.49 0.33 -5.72
CA GLY A 219 -9.31 -0.88 -5.86
C GLY A 219 -9.39 -1.74 -4.58
N ASP A 220 -9.04 -1.19 -3.42
CA ASP A 220 -9.15 -1.87 -2.12
C ASP A 220 -10.61 -2.24 -1.80
N ARG A 221 -11.55 -1.33 -2.12
CA ARG A 221 -12.99 -1.57 -1.99
C ARG A 221 -13.47 -2.63 -2.96
N MET A 222 -12.94 -2.66 -4.18
CA MET A 222 -13.22 -3.73 -5.15
C MET A 222 -12.72 -5.09 -4.64
N ALA A 223 -11.54 -5.17 -4.02
CA ALA A 223 -11.07 -6.40 -3.37
C ALA A 223 -12.03 -6.86 -2.25
N GLY A 224 -12.52 -5.92 -1.43
CA GLY A 224 -13.56 -6.19 -0.43
C GLY A 224 -14.89 -6.65 -1.05
N PHE A 225 -15.29 -6.07 -2.18
CA PHE A 225 -16.46 -6.50 -2.96
C PHE A 225 -16.32 -7.95 -3.40
N PHE A 226 -15.18 -8.33 -3.99
CA PHE A 226 -14.96 -9.70 -4.45
C PHE A 226 -15.01 -10.72 -3.30
N ALA A 227 -14.59 -10.31 -2.11
CA ALA A 227 -14.65 -11.16 -0.92
C ALA A 227 -16.02 -11.16 -0.19
N SER A 228 -16.95 -10.28 -0.55
CA SER A 228 -18.29 -10.16 0.06
C SER A 228 -19.36 -11.03 -0.63
N ASN A 229 -20.63 -10.90 -0.22
CA ASN A 229 -21.79 -11.49 -0.90
C ASN A 229 -22.41 -10.60 -2.00
N ALA A 230 -21.84 -9.43 -2.28
CA ALA A 230 -22.29 -8.56 -3.37
C ALA A 230 -21.97 -9.19 -4.75
N GLU A 231 -22.75 -8.83 -5.76
CA GLU A 231 -22.77 -9.50 -7.07
C GLU A 231 -22.31 -8.57 -8.21
N GLU A 232 -22.66 -7.28 -8.13
CA GLU A 232 -22.26 -6.27 -9.11
C GLU A 232 -21.51 -5.11 -8.46
N TYR A 233 -20.42 -4.66 -9.08
CA TYR A 233 -19.64 -3.50 -8.67
C TYR A 233 -19.49 -2.52 -9.83
N TYR A 234 -19.89 -1.27 -9.59
CA TYR A 234 -19.75 -0.15 -10.50
C TYR A 234 -18.74 0.81 -9.88
N GLY A 235 -17.55 0.88 -10.46
CA GLY A 235 -16.47 1.75 -10.02
C GLY A 235 -16.19 2.86 -11.03
N MET A 236 -15.56 3.92 -10.56
CA MET A 236 -15.08 5.00 -11.44
C MET A 236 -13.78 5.58 -10.93
N ASP A 237 -12.92 5.92 -11.88
CA ASP A 237 -11.65 6.57 -11.63
C ASP A 237 -11.22 7.36 -12.87
N PRO A 238 -10.99 8.69 -12.78
CA PRO A 238 -10.50 9.47 -13.91
C PRO A 238 -9.05 9.13 -14.28
N ASN A 239 -8.28 8.49 -13.38
CA ASN A 239 -6.89 8.15 -13.64
C ASN A 239 -6.78 6.94 -14.57
N GLY A 240 -6.48 7.22 -15.84
CA GLY A 240 -6.31 6.22 -16.88
C GLY A 240 -5.20 5.20 -16.62
N ASP A 241 -4.16 5.57 -15.87
CA ASP A 241 -3.02 4.70 -15.57
C ASP A 241 -3.43 3.51 -14.69
N LEU A 242 -4.55 3.63 -13.97
CA LEU A 242 -5.08 2.58 -13.10
C LEU A 242 -6.01 1.61 -13.83
N HIS A 243 -6.52 1.98 -15.01
CA HIS A 243 -7.60 1.26 -15.67
C HIS A 243 -7.21 -0.17 -16.07
N GLN A 244 -5.98 -0.37 -16.54
CA GLN A 244 -5.46 -1.71 -16.83
C GLN A 244 -5.27 -2.54 -15.56
N ASN A 245 -4.88 -1.92 -14.44
CA ASN A 245 -4.74 -2.60 -13.16
C ASN A 245 -6.11 -3.04 -12.64
N TYR A 246 -7.13 -2.18 -12.71
CA TYR A 246 -8.50 -2.56 -12.36
C TYR A 246 -9.03 -3.73 -13.18
N HIS A 247 -8.79 -3.72 -14.50
CA HIS A 247 -9.16 -4.84 -15.37
C HIS A 247 -8.46 -6.13 -14.94
N SER A 248 -7.14 -6.06 -14.71
CA SER A 248 -6.33 -7.19 -14.27
C SER A 248 -6.80 -7.76 -12.93
N MET A 249 -7.12 -6.89 -11.97
CA MET A 249 -7.72 -7.26 -10.69
C MET A 249 -9.07 -7.97 -10.88
N ALA A 250 -9.98 -7.40 -11.69
CA ALA A 250 -11.31 -7.96 -11.90
C ALA A 250 -11.28 -9.33 -12.57
N VAL A 251 -10.37 -9.53 -13.54
CA VAL A 251 -10.13 -10.84 -14.17
C VAL A 251 -9.54 -11.82 -13.15
N GLN A 252 -8.47 -11.43 -12.44
CA GLN A 252 -7.75 -12.31 -11.53
C GLN A 252 -8.62 -12.76 -10.35
N TYR A 253 -9.41 -11.85 -9.76
CA TYR A 253 -10.29 -12.20 -8.65
C TYR A 253 -11.44 -13.10 -9.09
N ASN A 254 -12.00 -12.92 -10.29
CA ASN A 254 -12.96 -13.87 -10.85
C ASN A 254 -12.35 -15.26 -11.08
N ASN A 255 -11.12 -15.32 -11.61
CA ASN A 255 -10.39 -16.57 -11.76
C ASN A 255 -10.18 -17.27 -10.40
N TRP A 256 -9.76 -16.53 -9.36
CA TRP A 256 -9.62 -17.08 -8.01
C TRP A 256 -10.95 -17.56 -7.40
N LEU A 257 -12.08 -16.98 -7.79
CA LEU A 257 -13.42 -17.48 -7.42
C LEU A 257 -13.89 -18.67 -8.29
N GLY A 258 -13.07 -19.15 -9.22
CA GLY A 258 -13.37 -20.32 -10.05
C GLY A 258 -14.20 -20.03 -11.31
N ALA A 259 -14.18 -18.79 -11.82
CA ALA A 259 -14.61 -18.50 -13.19
C ALA A 259 -13.38 -18.49 -14.10
N GLU A 260 -13.05 -19.63 -14.69
CA GLU A 260 -11.95 -19.75 -15.66
C GLU A 260 -12.37 -19.03 -16.96
N ASN A 261 -11.74 -17.88 -17.25
CA ASN A 261 -12.03 -16.99 -18.39
C ASN A 261 -13.29 -16.11 -18.22
N PRO A 262 -13.28 -15.16 -17.28
CA PRO A 262 -14.36 -14.18 -17.18
C PRO A 262 -14.44 -13.34 -18.46
N GLN A 263 -15.65 -13.10 -18.95
CA GLN A 263 -15.89 -12.36 -20.19
C GLN A 263 -15.56 -10.88 -19.97
N THR A 264 -14.70 -10.32 -20.82
CA THR A 264 -14.45 -8.88 -20.85
C THR A 264 -15.21 -8.23 -22.00
N THR A 265 -15.93 -7.15 -21.71
CA THR A 265 -16.50 -6.23 -22.71
C THR A 265 -15.93 -4.84 -22.47
N THR A 266 -15.61 -4.11 -23.55
CA THR A 266 -15.05 -2.76 -23.45
C THR A 266 -15.90 -1.77 -24.24
N GLY A 267 -15.98 -0.55 -23.75
CA GLY A 267 -16.46 0.62 -24.50
C GLY A 267 -15.40 1.72 -24.47
N ASP A 268 -15.75 2.90 -24.97
CA ASP A 268 -14.78 3.99 -25.17
C ASP A 268 -14.11 4.44 -23.86
N ASN A 269 -14.89 4.57 -22.78
CA ASN A 269 -14.43 5.04 -21.47
C ASN A 269 -14.80 4.08 -20.33
N TRP A 270 -14.96 2.79 -20.62
CA TRP A 270 -15.25 1.80 -19.57
C TRP A 270 -14.85 0.39 -20.00
N PHE A 271 -14.62 -0.47 -19.02
CA PHE A 271 -14.62 -1.92 -19.23
C PHE A 271 -15.60 -2.59 -18.28
N GLN A 272 -16.02 -3.79 -18.66
CA GLN A 272 -16.81 -4.69 -17.83
C GLN A 272 -16.20 -6.09 -17.86
N VAL A 273 -16.08 -6.71 -16.70
CA VAL A 273 -15.66 -8.11 -16.54
C VAL A 273 -16.80 -8.88 -15.85
N GLU A 274 -17.26 -9.94 -16.49
CA GLU A 274 -18.33 -10.82 -15.99
C GLU A 274 -17.79 -12.25 -15.78
N GLY A 275 -17.80 -12.71 -14.54
CA GLY A 275 -17.45 -14.08 -14.16
C GLY A 275 -18.36 -14.60 -13.05
N LYS A 276 -17.80 -15.00 -11.91
CA LYS A 276 -18.58 -15.23 -10.68
C LYS A 276 -19.21 -13.95 -10.16
N LYS A 277 -18.56 -12.82 -10.42
CA LYS A 277 -19.02 -11.48 -10.08
C LYS A 277 -18.87 -10.56 -11.28
N LYS A 278 -19.72 -9.55 -11.33
CA LYS A 278 -19.71 -8.54 -12.38
C LYS A 278 -19.05 -7.26 -11.86
N VAL A 279 -18.11 -6.73 -12.63
CA VAL A 279 -17.45 -5.46 -12.37
C VAL A 279 -17.54 -4.61 -13.62
N LYS A 280 -17.97 -3.36 -13.48
CA LYS A 280 -17.88 -2.34 -14.52
C LYS A 280 -17.11 -1.16 -13.96
N ILE A 281 -16.04 -0.74 -14.64
CA ILE A 281 -15.25 0.44 -14.25
C ILE A 281 -15.32 1.47 -15.34
N TYR A 282 -15.64 2.70 -14.97
CA TYR A 282 -15.62 3.87 -15.83
C TYR A 282 -14.31 4.64 -15.67
N ARG A 283 -13.70 5.02 -16.79
CA ARG A 283 -12.56 5.92 -16.87
C ARG A 283 -13.06 7.36 -16.97
N SER A 284 -13.73 7.82 -15.93
CA SER A 284 -14.33 9.15 -15.87
C SER A 284 -14.38 9.64 -14.42
N PRO A 285 -14.45 10.96 -14.19
CA PRO A 285 -14.87 11.48 -12.90
C PRO A 285 -16.33 11.10 -12.63
N ALA A 286 -16.75 11.15 -11.36
CA ALA A 286 -18.08 10.71 -10.94
C ALA A 286 -19.20 11.61 -11.49
N GLU A 287 -18.87 12.89 -11.68
CA GLU A 287 -19.75 13.93 -12.19
C GLU A 287 -20.20 13.68 -13.64
N ASP A 288 -19.39 12.94 -14.41
CA ASP A 288 -19.62 12.69 -15.84
C ASP A 288 -20.30 11.33 -16.12
N LEU A 289 -20.76 10.63 -15.08
CA LEU A 289 -21.38 9.34 -15.26
C LEU A 289 -22.78 9.40 -15.89
N PRO A 290 -23.16 8.38 -16.67
CA PRO A 290 -24.53 8.20 -17.14
C PRO A 290 -25.41 7.69 -15.99
N TRP A 291 -25.73 8.55 -15.03
CA TRP A 291 -26.48 8.20 -13.81
C TRP A 291 -27.84 7.55 -14.08
N ASP A 292 -28.49 7.90 -15.19
CA ASP A 292 -29.77 7.32 -15.61
C ASP A 292 -29.65 5.85 -16.07
N GLU A 293 -28.43 5.36 -16.33
CA GLU A 293 -28.14 4.01 -16.84
C GLU A 293 -27.53 3.07 -15.78
N ILE A 294 -27.25 3.56 -14.56
CA ILE A 294 -26.50 2.83 -13.50
C ILE A 294 -27.42 2.40 -12.35
#